data_AF-A0A418SL91-F1
#
_entry.id   AF-A0A418SL91-F1
#
_cell.length_a   1.000
_cell.length_b   1.000
_cell.length_c   1.000
_cell.angle_alpha   90.00
_cell.angle_beta   90.00
_cell.angle_gamma   90.00
#
_symmetry.space_group_name_H-M   'P 1'
#
loop_
_entity.id
_entity.type
_entity.pdbx_description
1 polymer ?
#
loop_
_entity_poly.entity_id
_entity_poly.type
_entity_poly.pdbx_seq_one_letter_code
_entity_poly.pdbx_strand_id
1 'polypeptide(L)'
;MSPGLRAYLRPGDALYGKMNMTHDYLNQEFLMRSVTAFRAALIGPDPDGDDRDAPILNDYLTVLQGRRMKLHGWASGHPRLGAAFVTTSQLIHVTPDRRWARTLSRWYRLGRPQRLDTSQLSPDIELAGYCVPMTPDGFSIPLHLARRLMEQGPTGLSRSAMEKGLIELSESLSAIAESWPPQRR
;
A
#
# COMPACT_ATOMS: atom_id res chain seq x y z
N MET A 1 53.18 -26.01 29.41
CA MET A 1 52.18 -25.04 29.92
C MET A 1 51.84 -24.09 28.78
N SER A 2 50.69 -24.29 28.14
CA SER A 2 50.18 -23.42 27.06
C SER A 2 48.93 -22.71 27.57
N PRO A 3 48.82 -21.37 27.48
CA PRO A 3 47.61 -20.67 27.90
C PRO A 3 46.56 -20.68 26.78
N GLY A 4 45.30 -20.87 27.20
CA GLY A 4 44.15 -21.15 26.36
C GLY A 4 43.73 -20.04 25.40
N LEU A 5 43.22 -20.48 24.24
CA LEU A 5 42.61 -19.66 23.21
C LEU A 5 41.22 -19.18 23.69
N ARG A 6 41.14 -17.94 24.17
CA ARG A 6 39.86 -17.25 24.41
C ARG A 6 39.26 -16.87 23.07
N ALA A 7 38.14 -17.47 22.70
CA ALA A 7 37.35 -17.09 21.54
C ALA A 7 36.89 -15.63 21.69
N TYR A 8 37.45 -14.73 20.87
CA TYR A 8 36.93 -13.38 20.69
C TYR A 8 35.67 -13.44 19.83
N LEU A 9 34.50 -13.37 20.45
CA LEU A 9 33.27 -12.98 19.76
C LEU A 9 33.46 -11.55 19.22
N ARG A 10 33.36 -11.37 17.90
CA ARG A 10 33.48 -10.04 17.29
C ARG A 10 32.22 -9.22 17.61
N PRO A 11 32.34 -7.91 17.93
CA PRO A 11 31.19 -7.03 18.23
C PRO A 11 30.20 -6.81 17.09
N GLY A 12 30.38 -7.43 15.91
CA GLY A 12 29.58 -7.22 14.71
C GLY A 12 28.36 -8.14 14.56
N ASP A 13 28.37 -9.33 15.18
CA ASP A 13 27.36 -10.36 14.88
C ASP A 13 26.00 -10.07 15.55
N ALA A 14 25.99 -9.32 16.66
CA ALA A 14 24.77 -8.96 17.38
C ALA A 14 23.95 -7.84 16.71
N LEU A 15 24.59 -7.01 15.87
CA LEU A 15 23.92 -5.91 15.17
C LEU A 15 23.26 -6.37 13.87
N TYR A 16 23.88 -7.30 13.14
CA TYR A 16 23.30 -7.90 11.94
C TYR A 16 22.04 -8.73 12.24
N GLY A 17 22.02 -9.47 13.35
CA GLY A 17 20.82 -10.19 13.80
C GLY A 17 19.65 -9.27 14.17
N LYS A 18 19.90 -8.13 14.80
CA LYS A 18 18.85 -7.16 15.19
C LYS A 18 18.27 -6.39 14.00
N MET A 19 19.10 -6.02 13.02
CA MET A 19 18.64 -5.32 11.81
C MET A 19 17.80 -6.22 10.90
N ASN A 20 18.17 -7.49 10.75
CA ASN A 20 17.39 -8.47 9.98
C ASN A 20 16.09 -8.83 10.69
N MET A 21 16.12 -9.08 12.01
CA MET A 21 14.87 -9.33 12.76
C MET A 21 13.90 -8.15 12.65
N THR A 22 14.35 -6.91 12.85
CA THR A 22 13.46 -5.74 12.76
C THR A 22 12.85 -5.60 11.35
N HIS A 23 13.63 -5.82 10.29
CA HIS A 23 13.11 -5.81 8.93
C HIS A 23 12.13 -6.96 8.66
N ASP A 24 12.39 -8.17 9.16
CA ASP A 24 11.50 -9.32 8.98
C ASP A 24 10.22 -9.20 9.79
N TYR A 25 10.26 -8.69 11.02
CA TYR A 25 9.08 -8.35 11.81
C TYR A 25 8.23 -7.28 11.11
N LEU A 26 8.85 -6.21 10.59
CA LEU A 26 8.14 -5.17 9.84
C LEU A 26 7.52 -5.71 8.54
N ASN A 27 8.18 -6.68 7.88
CA ASN A 27 7.65 -7.37 6.70
C ASN A 27 6.47 -8.28 7.05
N GLN A 28 6.57 -9.05 8.14
CA GLN A 28 5.48 -9.90 8.60
C GLN A 28 4.27 -9.08 9.05
N GLU A 29 4.46 -7.99 9.81
CA GLU A 29 3.39 -7.08 10.20
C GLU A 29 2.70 -6.47 8.98
N PHE A 30 3.48 -6.05 7.98
CA PHE A 30 2.94 -5.56 6.72
C PHE A 30 2.07 -6.62 6.02
N LEU A 31 2.52 -7.88 5.96
CA LEU A 31 1.75 -8.97 5.35
C LEU A 31 0.46 -9.28 6.12
N MET A 32 0.52 -9.34 7.46
CA MET A 32 -0.66 -9.53 8.31
C MET A 32 -1.69 -8.42 8.08
N ARG A 33 -1.24 -7.16 8.08
CA ARG A 33 -2.13 -6.01 7.82
C ARG A 33 -2.68 -6.01 6.40
N SER A 34 -1.93 -6.55 5.43
CA SER A 34 -2.40 -6.72 4.05
C SER A 34 -3.53 -7.73 3.98
N VAL A 35 -3.42 -8.89 4.66
CA VAL A 35 -4.51 -9.88 4.75
C VAL A 35 -5.79 -9.23 5.29
N THR A 36 -5.68 -8.50 6.41
CA THR A 36 -6.83 -7.77 6.98
C THR A 36 -7.43 -6.76 6.00
N ALA A 37 -6.58 -5.98 5.32
CA ALA A 37 -7.06 -4.95 4.39
C ALA A 37 -7.69 -5.54 3.12
N PHE A 38 -7.19 -6.66 2.59
CA PHE A 38 -7.82 -7.36 1.47
C PHE A 38 -9.17 -7.96 1.86
N ARG A 39 -9.27 -8.59 3.04
CA ARG A 39 -10.55 -9.10 3.55
C ARG A 39 -11.58 -7.98 3.70
N ALA A 40 -11.17 -6.83 4.25
CA ALA A 40 -12.03 -5.66 4.32
C ALA A 40 -12.46 -5.18 2.92
N ALA A 41 -11.56 -5.19 1.93
CA ALA A 41 -11.91 -4.83 0.56
C ALA A 41 -12.86 -5.82 -0.14
N LEU A 42 -12.78 -7.12 0.18
CA LEU A 42 -13.73 -8.14 -0.32
C LEU A 42 -15.14 -7.92 0.26
N ILE A 43 -15.23 -7.49 1.52
CA ILE A 43 -16.51 -7.15 2.17
C ILE A 43 -17.08 -5.84 1.59
N GLY A 44 -16.21 -4.85 1.38
CA GLY A 44 -16.59 -3.50 0.97
C GLY A 44 -16.60 -2.52 2.15
N PRO A 45 -16.70 -1.20 1.89
CA PRO A 45 -16.84 -0.20 2.94
C PRO A 45 -18.23 -0.29 3.60
N ASP A 46 -18.31 0.02 4.89
CA ASP A 46 -19.56 0.13 5.64
C ASP A 46 -19.90 1.62 5.89
N PRO A 47 -20.63 2.29 4.98
CA PRO A 47 -20.86 3.73 5.06
C PRO A 47 -21.75 4.14 6.25
N ASP A 48 -22.54 3.21 6.79
CA ASP A 48 -23.49 3.49 7.86
C ASP A 48 -22.95 3.08 9.25
N GLY A 49 -22.00 2.13 9.29
CA GLY A 49 -21.29 1.67 10.48
C GLY A 49 -19.84 2.18 10.56
N ASP A 50 -18.87 1.26 10.56
CA ASP A 50 -17.47 1.55 10.94
C ASP A 50 -16.76 2.57 10.04
N ASP A 51 -17.18 2.70 8.78
CA ASP A 51 -16.60 3.63 7.81
C ASP A 51 -17.43 4.92 7.63
N ARG A 52 -18.41 5.16 8.50
CA ARG A 52 -19.20 6.40 8.55
C ARG A 52 -18.32 7.65 8.60
N ASP A 53 -17.28 7.62 9.41
CA ASP A 53 -16.39 8.76 9.63
C ASP A 53 -15.08 8.61 8.86
N ALA A 54 -15.09 7.81 7.79
CA ALA A 54 -13.94 7.66 6.90
C ALA A 54 -13.52 9.03 6.34
N PRO A 55 -12.23 9.40 6.41
CA PRO A 55 -11.76 10.69 5.93
C PRO A 55 -12.02 10.86 4.44
N ILE A 56 -12.36 12.09 4.03
CA ILE A 56 -12.50 12.43 2.61
C ILE A 56 -11.13 12.84 2.08
N LEU A 57 -10.70 12.21 0.98
CA LEU A 57 -9.48 12.53 0.28
C LEU A 57 -9.82 13.24 -1.04
N ASN A 58 -9.53 14.54 -1.10
CA ASN A 58 -9.69 15.38 -2.29
C ASN A 58 -8.35 15.61 -2.98
N ASP A 59 -8.43 16.05 -4.23
CA ASP A 59 -7.30 16.39 -5.10
C ASP A 59 -6.20 15.34 -5.03
N TYR A 60 -6.62 14.08 -5.20
CA TYR A 60 -5.74 12.95 -4.98
C TYR A 60 -5.08 12.44 -6.26
N LEU A 61 -3.86 11.94 -6.12
CA LEU A 61 -3.09 11.22 -7.12
C LEU A 61 -2.76 9.82 -6.62
N THR A 62 -2.72 8.85 -7.53
CA THR A 62 -2.13 7.54 -7.23
C THR A 62 -0.64 7.59 -7.53
N VAL A 63 0.19 7.21 -6.56
CA VAL A 63 1.65 7.24 -6.64
C VAL A 63 2.18 5.82 -6.46
N LEU A 64 3.00 5.36 -7.41
CA LEU A 64 3.78 4.13 -7.30
C LEU A 64 5.20 4.49 -6.88
N GLN A 65 5.59 4.05 -5.69
CA GLN A 65 6.92 4.25 -5.11
C GLN A 65 7.55 2.88 -4.84
N GLY A 66 8.55 2.50 -5.65
CA GLY A 66 9.02 1.11 -5.70
C GLY A 66 7.88 0.13 -6.05
N ARG A 67 7.61 -0.84 -5.17
CA ARG A 67 6.48 -1.79 -5.32
C ARG A 67 5.21 -1.35 -4.59
N ARG A 68 5.22 -0.16 -3.98
CA ARG A 68 4.16 0.32 -3.10
C ARG A 68 3.32 1.37 -3.79
N MET A 69 2.00 1.17 -3.81
CA MET A 69 1.05 2.15 -4.30
C MET A 69 0.49 2.93 -3.13
N LYS A 70 0.35 4.25 -3.27
CA LYS A 70 -0.19 5.14 -2.25
C LYS A 70 -1.09 6.17 -2.91
N LEU A 71 -1.89 6.87 -2.11
CA LEU A 71 -2.55 8.10 -2.53
C LEU A 71 -1.84 9.30 -1.88
N HIS A 72 -1.60 10.33 -2.68
CA HIS A 72 -1.24 11.66 -2.20
C HIS A 72 -2.46 12.55 -2.40
N GLY A 73 -2.85 13.36 -1.41
CA GLY A 73 -4.00 14.26 -1.57
C GLY A 73 -4.34 15.01 -0.28
N TRP A 74 -5.35 15.87 -0.35
CA TRP A 74 -5.84 16.63 0.79
C TRP A 74 -6.89 15.83 1.56
N ALA A 75 -6.52 15.35 2.75
CA ALA A 75 -7.45 14.67 3.64
C ALA A 75 -8.21 15.68 4.51
N SER A 76 -9.49 15.42 4.73
CA SER A 76 -10.34 16.14 5.69
C SER A 76 -11.09 15.15 6.58
N GLY A 77 -11.33 15.53 7.83
CA GLY A 77 -11.91 14.63 8.84
C GLY A 77 -10.96 13.53 9.29
N HIS A 78 -9.63 13.68 9.11
CA HIS A 78 -8.69 12.65 9.54
C HIS A 78 -8.58 12.63 11.08
N PRO A 79 -8.89 11.52 11.77
CA PRO A 79 -9.00 11.46 13.23
C PRO A 79 -7.77 11.93 14.02
N ARG A 80 -6.58 11.87 13.40
CA ARG A 80 -5.32 12.28 14.03
C ARG A 80 -4.70 13.55 13.43
N LEU A 81 -5.07 13.92 12.20
CA LEU A 81 -4.38 14.96 11.44
C LEU A 81 -5.29 16.15 11.09
N GLY A 82 -6.60 16.03 11.31
CA GLY A 82 -7.56 17.04 10.89
C GLY A 82 -7.61 17.19 9.37
N ALA A 83 -7.41 18.41 8.89
CA ALA A 83 -7.29 18.72 7.47
C ALA A 83 -5.81 18.91 7.09
N ALA A 84 -5.28 18.07 6.21
CA ALA A 84 -3.87 18.10 5.84
C ALA A 84 -3.61 17.43 4.49
N PHE A 85 -2.52 17.81 3.84
CA PHE A 85 -1.97 17.05 2.72
C PHE A 85 -1.32 15.78 3.28
N VAL A 86 -1.73 14.62 2.80
CA VAL A 86 -1.27 13.33 3.31
C VAL A 86 -0.75 12.44 2.21
N THR A 87 0.27 11.66 2.55
CA THR A 87 0.61 10.42 1.86
C THR A 87 -0.02 9.28 2.63
N THR A 88 -0.92 8.52 2.00
CA THR A 88 -1.57 7.40 2.68
C THR A 88 -0.59 6.24 2.93
N SER A 89 -1.00 5.32 3.80
CA SER A 89 -0.44 3.97 3.79
C SER A 89 -0.70 3.27 2.44
N GLN A 90 -0.08 2.10 2.21
CA GLN A 90 -0.25 1.33 0.97
C GLN A 90 -1.72 1.23 0.57
N LEU A 91 -2.01 1.64 -0.65
CA LEU A 91 -3.28 1.50 -1.33
C LEU A 91 -3.46 0.02 -1.73
N ILE A 92 -4.60 -0.54 -1.32
CA ILE A 92 -4.96 -1.94 -1.49
C ILE A 92 -6.02 -2.08 -2.58
N HIS A 93 -7.04 -1.23 -2.56
CA HIS A 93 -8.15 -1.30 -3.49
C HIS A 93 -8.80 0.06 -3.69
N VAL A 94 -9.36 0.27 -4.88
CA VAL A 94 -10.31 1.35 -5.17
C VAL A 94 -11.57 0.73 -5.76
N THR A 95 -12.71 1.02 -5.14
CA THR A 95 -14.03 0.51 -5.52
C THR A 95 -14.35 0.81 -6.99
N PRO A 96 -15.15 -0.03 -7.68
CA PRO A 96 -15.53 0.17 -9.09
C PRO A 96 -16.09 1.57 -9.41
N ASP A 97 -16.92 2.11 -8.53
CA ASP A 97 -17.52 3.44 -8.65
C ASP A 97 -16.57 4.60 -8.30
N ARG A 98 -15.35 4.28 -7.87
CA ARG A 98 -14.28 5.22 -7.48
C ARG A 98 -14.67 6.13 -6.32
N ARG A 99 -15.62 5.72 -5.47
CA ARG A 99 -16.03 6.51 -4.30
C ARG A 99 -15.24 6.18 -3.05
N TRP A 100 -14.57 5.03 -3.02
CA TRP A 100 -13.85 4.56 -1.85
C TRP A 100 -12.50 3.95 -2.18
N ALA A 101 -11.51 4.25 -1.34
CA ALA A 101 -10.18 3.64 -1.37
C ALA A 101 -9.90 2.89 -0.07
N ARG A 102 -9.55 1.60 -0.17
CA ARG A 102 -9.01 0.82 0.93
C ARG A 102 -7.50 0.94 0.95
N THR A 103 -6.96 1.39 2.07
CA THR A 103 -5.52 1.37 2.37
C THR A 103 -5.22 0.32 3.44
N LEU A 104 -3.95 0.08 3.76
CA LEU A 104 -3.60 -0.82 4.89
C LEU A 104 -4.26 -0.41 6.20
N SER A 105 -4.42 0.89 6.45
CA SER A 105 -4.89 1.38 7.74
C SER A 105 -6.39 1.65 7.81
N ARG A 106 -7.00 2.17 6.73
CA ARG A 106 -8.43 2.55 6.73
C ARG A 106 -9.03 2.67 5.33
N TRP A 107 -10.34 2.81 5.31
CA TRP A 107 -11.08 3.33 4.16
C TRP A 107 -10.98 4.86 4.11
N TYR A 108 -10.96 5.39 2.89
CA TYR A 108 -11.12 6.80 2.57
C TYR A 108 -12.28 6.96 1.62
N ARG A 109 -13.07 8.02 1.81
CA ARG A 109 -14.02 8.51 0.79
C ARG A 109 -13.23 9.31 -0.23
N LEU A 110 -13.35 8.96 -1.50
CA LEU A 110 -12.67 9.65 -2.58
C LEU A 110 -13.56 10.81 -3.05
N GLY A 111 -12.99 12.01 -2.99
CA GLY A 111 -13.59 13.19 -3.59
C GLY A 111 -13.12 13.38 -5.02
N ARG A 112 -12.73 14.59 -5.38
CA ARG A 112 -12.25 14.89 -6.74
C ARG A 112 -10.81 14.37 -6.93
N PRO A 113 -10.50 13.65 -8.02
CA PRO A 113 -9.11 13.33 -8.34
C PRO A 113 -8.38 14.61 -8.77
N GLN A 114 -7.07 14.70 -8.48
CA GLN A 114 -6.25 15.80 -8.97
C GLN A 114 -6.18 15.73 -10.50
N ARG A 115 -6.46 16.87 -11.15
CA ARG A 115 -6.15 17.05 -12.56
C ARG A 115 -4.73 17.58 -12.66
N LEU A 116 -3.85 16.78 -13.25
CA LEU A 116 -2.53 17.26 -13.63
C LEU A 116 -2.71 18.16 -14.85
N ASP A 117 -2.51 19.47 -14.67
CA ASP A 117 -2.40 20.38 -15.80
C ASP A 117 -1.02 20.17 -16.44
N THR A 118 -1.03 19.44 -17.54
CA THR A 118 0.19 19.13 -18.30
C THR A 118 0.34 19.97 -19.55
N SER A 119 -0.53 20.97 -19.74
CA SER A 119 -0.48 21.88 -20.90
C SER A 119 0.86 22.59 -21.02
N GLN A 120 1.52 22.85 -19.88
CA GLN A 120 2.85 23.45 -19.81
C GLN A 120 4.00 22.50 -20.15
N LEU A 121 3.79 21.17 -20.01
CA LEU A 121 4.82 20.15 -20.28
C LEU A 121 4.73 19.61 -21.71
N SER A 122 3.51 19.48 -22.23
CA SER A 122 3.25 19.13 -23.62
C SER A 122 1.82 19.57 -23.98
N PRO A 123 1.65 20.75 -24.60
CA PRO A 123 0.31 21.29 -24.90
C PRO A 123 -0.49 20.42 -25.88
N ASP A 124 0.19 19.54 -26.63
CA ASP A 124 -0.42 18.68 -27.64
C ASP A 124 -0.76 17.27 -27.14
N ILE A 125 -0.42 16.93 -25.89
CA ILE A 125 -0.64 15.60 -25.32
C ILE A 125 -1.54 15.69 -24.07
N GLU A 126 -2.71 15.06 -24.13
CA GLU A 126 -3.56 14.83 -22.96
C GLU A 126 -2.90 13.79 -22.04
N LEU A 127 -2.02 14.25 -21.15
CA LEU A 127 -1.24 13.36 -20.28
C LEU A 127 -2.04 12.76 -19.10
N ALA A 128 -3.36 12.93 -19.06
CA ALA A 128 -4.25 12.30 -18.06
C ALA A 128 -4.14 10.75 -18.04
N GLY A 129 -3.51 10.16 -19.06
CA GLY A 129 -3.18 8.74 -19.16
C GLY A 129 -1.70 8.36 -18.90
N TYR A 130 -0.84 9.27 -18.45
CA TYR A 130 0.61 9.04 -18.38
C TYR A 130 1.15 9.04 -16.95
N CYS A 131 2.31 8.42 -16.78
CA CYS A 131 3.03 8.41 -15.51
C CYS A 131 3.91 9.66 -15.40
N VAL A 132 3.65 10.52 -14.41
CA VAL A 132 4.44 11.74 -14.16
C VAL A 132 5.35 11.53 -12.95
N PRO A 133 6.67 11.77 -13.02
CA PRO A 133 7.54 11.68 -11.85
C PRO A 133 7.09 12.67 -10.76
N MET A 134 6.97 12.19 -9.52
CA MET A 134 6.48 12.97 -8.37
C MET A 134 7.51 13.06 -7.23
N THR A 135 8.32 12.01 -7.05
CA THR A 135 9.43 11.93 -6.08
C THR A 135 10.63 11.27 -6.76
N PRO A 136 11.85 11.32 -6.17
CA PRO A 136 13.02 10.68 -6.77
C PRO A 136 12.84 9.19 -7.12
N ASP A 137 11.94 8.51 -6.42
CA ASP A 137 11.65 7.08 -6.52
C ASP A 137 10.18 6.77 -6.81
N GLY A 138 9.38 7.78 -7.20
CA GLY A 138 7.94 7.67 -7.27
C GLY A 138 7.33 8.39 -8.47
N PHE A 139 6.42 7.68 -9.14
CA PHE A 139 5.68 8.19 -10.28
C PHE A 139 4.20 8.22 -9.95
N SER A 140 3.50 9.26 -10.37
CA SER A 140 2.05 9.18 -10.49
C SER A 140 1.72 8.12 -11.53
N ILE A 141 0.63 7.39 -11.29
CA ILE A 141 0.11 6.41 -12.23
C ILE A 141 -1.39 6.66 -12.42
N PRO A 142 -1.93 6.58 -13.66
CA PRO A 142 -3.35 6.68 -13.87
C PRO A 142 -4.11 5.62 -13.06
N LEU A 143 -5.24 6.00 -12.48
CA LEU A 143 -6.00 5.11 -11.59
C LEU A 143 -6.41 3.80 -12.26
N HIS A 144 -6.71 3.81 -13.56
CA HIS A 144 -7.07 2.58 -14.29
C HIS A 144 -5.89 1.59 -14.37
N LEU A 145 -4.66 2.08 -14.55
CA LEU A 145 -3.45 1.26 -14.53
C LEU A 145 -3.16 0.78 -13.11
N ALA A 146 -3.31 1.66 -12.12
CA ALA A 146 -3.16 1.31 -10.71
C ALA A 146 -4.08 0.14 -10.32
N ARG A 147 -5.33 0.15 -10.77
CA ARG A 147 -6.28 -0.95 -10.53
C ARG A 147 -5.81 -2.27 -11.14
N ARG A 148 -5.28 -2.25 -12.37
CA ARG A 148 -4.69 -3.46 -12.99
C ARG A 148 -3.53 -4.01 -12.18
N LEU A 149 -2.69 -3.14 -11.60
CA LEU A 149 -1.62 -3.57 -10.70
C LEU A 149 -2.17 -4.13 -9.38
N MET A 150 -3.23 -3.53 -8.83
CA MET A 150 -3.89 -4.02 -7.61
C MET A 150 -4.56 -5.38 -7.79
N GLU A 151 -5.02 -5.72 -9.00
CA GLU A 151 -5.55 -7.05 -9.33
C GLU A 151 -4.53 -8.17 -9.03
N GLN A 152 -3.23 -7.87 -9.09
CA GLN A 152 -2.16 -8.83 -8.80
C GLN A 152 -1.69 -8.80 -7.34
N GLY A 153 -2.28 -7.94 -6.50
CA GLY A 153 -1.82 -7.66 -5.15
C GLY A 153 -1.70 -8.91 -4.25
N PRO A 154 -2.80 -9.66 -4.04
CA PRO A 154 -2.77 -10.85 -3.17
C PRO A 154 -1.78 -11.91 -3.66
N THR A 155 -1.77 -12.23 -4.96
CA THR A 155 -0.84 -13.19 -5.57
C THR A 155 0.62 -12.78 -5.38
N GLY A 156 0.93 -11.50 -5.61
CA GLY A 156 2.27 -10.97 -5.44
C GLY A 156 2.75 -11.04 -3.98
N LEU A 157 1.87 -10.77 -3.03
CA LEU A 157 2.19 -10.84 -1.60
C LEU A 157 2.23 -12.28 -1.08
N SER A 158 1.40 -13.19 -1.62
CA SER A 158 1.45 -14.62 -1.31
C SER A 158 2.82 -15.20 -1.67
N ARG A 159 3.34 -14.90 -2.87
CA ARG A 159 4.69 -15.32 -3.30
C ARG A 159 5.76 -14.78 -2.35
N SER A 160 5.67 -13.49 -1.99
CA SER A 160 6.63 -12.86 -1.07
C SER A 160 6.59 -13.47 0.34
N ALA A 161 5.42 -13.89 0.82
CA ALA A 161 5.28 -14.60 2.09
C ALA A 161 5.92 -16.00 2.03
N MET A 162 5.70 -16.73 0.93
CA MET A 162 6.30 -18.05 0.70
C MET A 162 7.83 -17.99 0.66
N GLU A 163 8.41 -17.04 -0.08
CA GLU A 163 9.86 -16.81 -0.16
C GLU A 163 10.50 -16.53 1.21
N LYS A 164 9.71 -16.05 2.18
CA LYS A 164 10.11 -15.75 3.55
C LYS A 164 9.81 -16.88 4.55
N GLY A 165 9.25 -18.00 4.10
CA GLY A 165 8.85 -19.11 4.97
C GLY A 165 7.60 -18.83 5.82
N LEU A 166 6.83 -17.79 5.50
CA LEU A 166 5.60 -17.41 6.20
C LEU A 166 4.39 -18.15 5.59
N ILE A 167 4.37 -19.48 5.75
CA ILE A 167 3.45 -20.38 5.04
C ILE A 167 1.98 -20.02 5.26
N GLU A 168 1.54 -19.85 6.52
CA GLU A 168 0.13 -19.53 6.84
C GLU A 168 -0.35 -18.21 6.20
N LEU A 169 0.54 -17.21 6.13
CA LEU A 169 0.22 -15.93 5.49
C LEU A 169 0.17 -16.08 3.97
N SER A 170 1.06 -16.91 3.39
CA SER A 170 1.02 -17.23 1.96
C SER A 170 -0.29 -17.91 1.59
N GLU A 171 -0.70 -18.94 2.34
CA GLU A 171 -1.97 -19.65 2.13
C GLU A 171 -3.17 -18.70 2.26
N SER A 172 -3.18 -17.85 3.29
CA SER A 172 -4.24 -16.85 3.49
C SER A 172 -4.34 -15.88 2.30
N LEU A 173 -3.21 -15.41 1.77
CA LEU A 173 -3.17 -14.49 0.62
C LEU A 173 -3.54 -15.19 -0.69
N SER A 174 -3.17 -16.47 -0.86
CA SER A 174 -3.57 -17.29 -2.01
C SER A 174 -5.08 -17.50 -2.03
N ALA A 175 -5.69 -17.87 -0.90
CA ALA A 175 -7.14 -18.03 -0.79
C ALA A 175 -7.89 -16.71 -1.10
N ILE A 176 -7.35 -15.57 -0.67
CA ILE A 176 -7.91 -14.26 -1.03
C ILE A 176 -7.79 -14.02 -2.55
N ALA A 177 -6.68 -14.41 -3.17
CA ALA A 177 -6.44 -14.20 -4.59
C ALA A 177 -7.49 -14.88 -5.49
N GLU A 178 -8.04 -16.02 -5.07
CA GLU A 178 -9.09 -16.75 -5.79
C GLU A 178 -10.39 -15.93 -5.93
N SER A 179 -10.65 -15.04 -4.98
CA SER A 179 -11.83 -14.17 -4.96
C SER A 179 -11.51 -12.71 -5.34
N TRP A 180 -10.29 -12.43 -5.81
CA TRP A 180 -9.81 -11.08 -6.10
C TRP A 180 -9.77 -10.79 -7.61
N PRO A 181 -10.15 -9.59 -8.07
CA PRO A 181 -10.67 -8.45 -7.31
C PRO A 181 -12.12 -8.64 -6.87
N PRO A 182 -12.62 -7.85 -5.88
CA PRO A 182 -14.03 -7.86 -5.51
C PRO A 182 -14.91 -7.61 -6.74
N GLN A 183 -15.93 -8.47 -6.95
CA GLN A 183 -16.86 -8.30 -8.07
C GLN A 183 -17.66 -7.00 -7.93
N ARG A 184 -18.11 -6.45 -9.06
CA ARG A 184 -18.97 -5.26 -9.09
C ARG A 184 -20.30 -5.60 -8.40
N ARG A 185 -20.52 -5.09 -7.19
CA ARG A 185 -21.89 -4.90 -6.68
C ARG A 185 -22.48 -3.64 -7.27
#